data_AF-A0A972S2D6-F1
#
_entry.id   AF-A0A972S2D6-F1
#
_cell.length_a   1.000
_cell.length_b   1.000
_cell.length_c   1.000
_cell.angle_alpha   90.00
_cell.angle_beta   90.00
_cell.angle_gamma   90.00
#
_symmetry.space_group_name_H-M   'P 1'
#
loop_
_entity.id
_entity.type
_entity.pdbx_description
1 polymer ?
#
loop_
_entity_poly.entity_id
_entity_poly.type
_entity_poly.pdbx_seq_one_letter_code
_entity_poly.pdbx_strand_id
1 'polypeptide(L)'
;MGWEIHLHLLAAISWIGGSVFMFILGVSIRDKENQDRVYPIIGPIFGFFEIGSLIVLVITGTLMIIDNGLITILFDDAIHNRVIDSLRYKLILVAIMAIITILHTYIA
;
A
#
# COMPACT_ATOMS: atom_id res chain seq x y z
N MET A 1 -20.39 1.53 10.09
CA MET A 1 -19.03 2.01 10.41
C MET A 1 -18.27 0.88 11.07
N GLY A 2 -17.28 0.32 10.38
CA GLY A 2 -16.47 -0.81 10.84
C GLY A 2 -16.00 -1.71 9.69
N TRP A 3 -16.74 -1.78 8.58
CA TRP A 3 -16.31 -2.60 7.44
C TRP A 3 -15.10 -1.99 6.73
N GLU A 4 -14.97 -0.66 6.76
CA GLU A 4 -13.88 0.08 6.12
C GLU A 4 -12.54 -0.37 6.71
N ILE A 5 -12.44 -0.47 8.04
CA ILE A 5 -11.21 -0.91 8.73
C ILE A 5 -10.93 -2.39 8.50
N HIS A 6 -11.94 -3.25 8.46
CA HIS A 6 -11.74 -4.68 8.17
C HIS A 6 -11.20 -4.89 6.76
N LEU A 7 -11.78 -4.19 5.77
CA LEU A 7 -11.32 -4.26 4.38
C LEU A 7 -9.93 -3.61 4.22
N HIS A 8 -9.67 -2.50 4.90
CA HIS A 8 -8.36 -1.84 4.92
C HIS A 8 -7.28 -2.76 5.46
N LEU A 9 -7.53 -3.44 6.59
CA LEU A 9 -6.59 -4.38 7.19
C LEU A 9 -6.37 -5.61 6.29
N LEU A 10 -7.44 -6.15 5.70
CA LEU A 10 -7.33 -7.26 4.76
C LEU A 10 -6.47 -6.89 3.55
N ALA A 11 -6.67 -5.70 2.98
CA ALA A 11 -5.86 -5.18 1.89
C ALA A 11 -4.40 -4.94 2.32
N ALA A 12 -4.19 -4.43 3.54
CA ALA A 12 -2.85 -4.16 4.07
C ALA A 12 -2.02 -5.45 4.24
N ILE A 13 -2.59 -6.47 4.89
CA ILE A 13 -1.89 -7.74 5.09
C ILE A 13 -1.66 -8.47 3.75
N SER A 14 -2.61 -8.35 2.83
CA SER A 14 -2.50 -8.91 1.49
C SER A 14 -1.36 -8.26 0.71
N TRP A 15 -1.31 -6.93 0.70
CA TRP A 15 -0.27 -6.16 0.02
C TRP A 15 1.12 -6.49 0.59
N ILE A 16 1.27 -6.45 1.92
CA ILE A 16 2.55 -6.79 2.59
C ILE A 16 2.96 -8.24 2.28
N GLY A 17 2.02 -9.19 2.37
CA GLY A 17 2.31 -10.61 2.11
C GLY A 17 2.77 -10.86 0.68
N GLY A 18 2.15 -10.20 -0.30
CA GLY A 18 2.54 -10.29 -1.70
C GLY A 18 3.96 -9.80 -1.97
N SER A 19 4.31 -8.61 -1.46
CA SER A 19 5.64 -8.04 -1.66
C SER A 19 6.73 -8.86 -0.95
N VAL A 20 6.46 -9.36 0.27
CA VAL A 20 7.40 -10.24 0.99
C VAL A 20 7.60 -11.56 0.23
N PHE A 21 6.54 -12.16 -0.28
CA PHE A 21 6.62 -13.38 -1.09
C PHE A 21 7.48 -13.15 -2.34
N MET A 22 7.22 -12.08 -3.09
CA MET A 22 8.00 -11.74 -4.30
C MET A 22 9.47 -11.46 -3.98
N PHE A 23 9.76 -10.78 -2.87
CA PHE A 23 11.13 -10.57 -2.41
C PHE A 23 11.84 -11.89 -2.07
N ILE A 24 11.17 -12.80 -1.36
CA ILE A 24 11.74 -14.11 -1.02
C ILE A 24 12.01 -14.92 -2.29
N LEU A 25 11.08 -14.94 -3.25
CA LEU A 25 11.27 -15.58 -4.55
C LEU A 25 12.47 -14.96 -5.29
N GLY A 26 12.56 -13.63 -5.24
CA GLY A 26 13.72 -12.76 -5.52
C GLY A 26 15.06 -13.37 -5.16
N VAL A 27 15.22 -13.57 -3.86
CA VAL A 27 16.49 -13.97 -3.24
C VAL A 27 16.73 -15.48 -3.33
N SER A 28 15.67 -16.28 -3.39
CA SER A 28 15.74 -17.75 -3.34
C SER A 28 16.08 -18.39 -4.68
N ILE A 29 15.50 -17.90 -5.78
CA ILE A 29 15.79 -18.43 -7.12
C ILE A 29 17.02 -17.73 -7.67
N ARG A 30 18.18 -18.36 -7.56
CA ARG A 30 19.47 -17.80 -8.02
C ARG A 30 19.84 -18.18 -9.46
N ASP A 31 19.32 -19.30 -9.93
CA ASP A 31 19.60 -19.79 -11.27
C ASP A 31 18.75 -19.03 -12.30
N LYS A 32 19.41 -18.46 -13.30
CA LYS A 32 18.79 -17.53 -14.25
C LYS A 32 17.74 -18.21 -15.13
N GLU A 33 17.95 -19.46 -15.51
CA GLU A 33 16.98 -20.21 -16.32
C GLU A 33 15.66 -20.40 -15.55
N ASN A 34 15.75 -20.68 -14.24
CA ASN A 34 14.57 -20.78 -13.39
C ASN A 34 13.90 -19.42 -13.14
N GLN A 35 14.67 -18.34 -13.04
CA GLN A 35 14.11 -16.98 -12.96
C GLN A 35 13.28 -16.65 -14.20
N ASP A 36 13.83 -16.89 -15.39
CA ASP A 36 13.19 -16.60 -16.68
C ASP A 36 11.90 -17.41 -16.92
N ARG A 37 11.73 -18.54 -16.22
CA ARG A 37 10.50 -19.35 -16.27
C ARG A 37 9.43 -18.87 -15.29
N VAL A 38 9.82 -18.36 -14.12
CA VAL A 38 8.89 -18.07 -13.02
C VAL A 38 8.44 -16.61 -13.02
N TYR A 39 9.36 -15.64 -13.17
CA TYR A 39 9.02 -14.21 -13.07
C TYR A 39 8.02 -13.72 -14.12
N PRO A 40 8.09 -14.12 -15.39
CA PRO A 40 7.13 -13.64 -16.39
C PRO A 40 5.68 -14.05 -16.10
N ILE A 41 5.49 -15.12 -15.31
CA ILE A 41 4.16 -15.61 -14.94
C ILE A 41 3.73 -14.97 -13.62
N ILE A 42 4.58 -15.04 -12.61
CA ILE A 42 4.24 -14.63 -11.24
C ILE A 42 4.29 -13.10 -11.08
N GLY A 43 5.25 -12.43 -11.70
CA GLY A 43 5.45 -10.99 -11.61
C GLY A 43 4.19 -10.19 -11.96
N PRO A 44 3.56 -10.38 -13.14
CA PRO A 44 2.34 -9.68 -13.50
C PRO A 44 1.18 -9.92 -12.54
N ILE A 45 1.02 -11.17 -12.05
CA ILE A 45 -0.06 -11.52 -11.11
C ILE A 45 0.07 -10.70 -9.82
N PHE A 46 1.25 -10.69 -9.22
CA PHE A 46 1.50 -9.92 -8.00
C PHE A 46 1.49 -8.41 -8.27
N GLY A 47 1.94 -7.95 -9.43
CA GLY A 47 1.84 -6.54 -9.83
C GLY A 47 0.40 -6.03 -9.89
N PHE A 48 -0.51 -6.75 -10.57
CA PHE A 48 -1.93 -6.38 -10.58
C PHE A 48 -2.56 -6.45 -9.19
N PHE A 49 -2.19 -7.45 -8.40
CA PHE A 49 -2.67 -7.61 -7.03
C PHE A 49 -2.21 -6.48 -6.11
N GLU A 50 -0.96 -6.03 -6.23
CA GLU A 50 -0.43 -4.90 -5.48
C GLU A 50 -1.17 -3.60 -5.80
N ILE A 51 -1.41 -3.33 -7.09
CA ILE A 51 -2.18 -2.13 -7.51
C ILE A 51 -3.61 -2.21 -6.98
N GLY A 52 -4.28 -3.36 -7.12
CA GLY A 52 -5.63 -3.56 -6.63
C GLY A 52 -5.72 -3.34 -5.11
N SER A 53 -4.77 -3.89 -4.36
CA SER A 53 -4.69 -3.70 -2.90
C SER A 53 -4.40 -2.26 -2.53
N LEU A 54 -3.52 -1.56 -3.26
CA LEU A 54 -3.24 -0.15 -3.04
C LEU A 54 -4.47 0.74 -3.26
N ILE A 55 -5.25 0.48 -4.31
CA ILE A 55 -6.52 1.17 -4.56
C ILE A 55 -7.48 0.99 -3.38
N VAL A 56 -7.66 -0.25 -2.92
CA VAL A 56 -8.52 -0.54 -1.76
C VAL A 56 -8.02 0.18 -0.51
N LEU A 57 -6.71 0.19 -0.26
CA LEU A 57 -6.09 0.88 0.88
C LEU A 57 -6.33 2.39 0.86
N VAL A 58 -6.15 3.03 -0.30
CA VAL A 58 -6.37 4.48 -0.45
C VAL A 58 -7.85 4.82 -0.28
N ILE A 59 -8.75 4.07 -0.90
CA ILE A 59 -10.19 4.29 -0.79
C ILE A 59 -10.65 4.13 0.67
N THR A 60 -10.39 2.97 1.27
CA THR A 60 -10.83 2.67 2.64
C THR A 60 -10.17 3.60 3.66
N GLY A 61 -8.90 3.96 3.47
CA GLY A 61 -8.21 4.95 4.31
C GLY A 61 -8.85 6.34 4.24
N THR A 62 -9.23 6.77 3.03
CA THR A 62 -9.90 8.06 2.80
C THR A 62 -11.30 8.06 3.40
N LEU A 63 -12.07 6.99 3.21
CA LEU A 63 -13.40 6.83 3.81
C LEU A 63 -13.33 6.92 5.33
N MET A 64 -12.38 6.23 5.97
CA MET A 64 -12.19 6.33 7.43
C MET A 64 -11.89 7.78 7.88
N ILE A 65 -11.15 8.57 7.10
CA ILE A 65 -10.89 9.98 7.43
C ILE A 65 -12.19 10.80 7.38
N ILE A 66 -13.00 10.60 6.34
CA ILE A 66 -14.27 11.31 6.13
C ILE A 66 -15.27 10.95 7.22
N ASP A 67 -15.44 9.65 7.48
CA ASP A 67 -16.41 9.11 8.44
C ASP A 67 -16.13 9.54 9.88
N ASN A 68 -14.86 9.75 10.21
CA ASN A 68 -14.43 10.26 11.52
C ASN A 68 -14.34 11.80 11.57
N GLY A 69 -14.75 12.51 10.51
CA GLY A 69 -14.76 13.98 10.48
C GLY A 69 -13.37 14.61 10.55
N LEU A 70 -12.32 13.89 10.13
CA LEU A 70 -10.93 14.29 10.33
C LEU A 70 -10.40 15.26 9.28
N ILE A 71 -11.12 15.49 8.17
CA ILE A 71 -10.66 16.34 7.06
C ILE A 71 -10.25 17.74 7.55
N THR A 72 -11.14 18.45 8.26
CA THR A 72 -10.84 19.82 8.72
C THR A 72 -9.65 19.85 9.67
N ILE A 73 -9.57 18.89 10.60
CA ILE A 73 -8.49 18.79 11.58
C ILE A 73 -7.15 18.48 10.91
N LEU A 74 -7.14 17.63 9.88
CA LEU A 74 -5.91 17.24 9.18
C LEU A 74 -5.27 18.39 8.41
N PHE A 75 -6.06 19.35 7.93
CA PHE A 75 -5.59 20.50 7.15
C PHE A 75 -5.53 21.82 7.94
N ASP A 76 -5.79 21.78 9.25
CA ASP A 76 -5.65 22.95 10.12
C ASP A 76 -4.28 22.97 10.82
N ASP A 77 -3.34 23.75 10.27
CA ASP A 77 -1.98 23.89 10.80
C ASP A 77 -1.92 24.51 12.21
N ALA A 78 -3.01 25.07 12.75
CA ALA A 78 -3.03 25.55 14.13
C ALA A 78 -3.24 24.41 15.15
N ILE A 79 -3.78 23.26 14.72
CA ILE A 79 -4.05 22.13 15.60
C ILE A 79 -2.83 21.21 15.65
N HIS A 80 -2.19 21.16 16.82
CA HIS A 80 -1.06 20.26 17.09
C HIS A 80 -1.34 19.37 18.28
N ASN A 81 -1.24 18.07 18.04
CA ASN A 81 -1.09 17.08 19.09
C ASN A 81 -0.42 15.84 18.49
N ARG A 82 0.19 15.04 19.35
CA ARG A 82 0.96 13.86 18.94
C ARG A 82 0.19 12.92 18.01
N VAL A 83 -1.12 12.76 18.20
CA VAL A 83 -1.94 11.84 17.39
C VAL A 83 -2.18 12.42 15.98
N ILE A 84 -2.58 13.69 15.89
CA ILE A 84 -2.86 14.36 14.61
C ILE A 84 -1.58 14.54 13.81
N ASP A 85 -0.48 14.96 14.45
CA ASP A 85 0.81 15.12 13.77
C ASP A 85 1.30 13.77 13.24
N SER A 86 1.19 12.70 14.03
CA SER A 86 1.53 11.34 13.56
C SER A 86 0.67 10.90 12.38
N LEU A 87 -0.62 11.22 12.38
CA LEU A 87 -1.53 10.89 11.28
C LEU A 87 -1.16 11.67 10.00
N ARG A 88 -0.83 12.96 10.10
CA ARG A 88 -0.32 13.76 8.97
C ARG A 88 0.95 13.16 8.39
N TYR A 89 1.93 12.82 9.22
CA TYR A 89 3.16 12.14 8.76
C TYR A 89 2.88 10.80 8.10
N LYS A 90 1.99 9.98 8.68
CA LYS A 90 1.55 8.72 8.06
C LYS A 90 0.98 8.97 6.66
N LEU A 91 0.12 9.96 6.49
CA LEU A 91 -0.50 10.25 5.18
C LEU A 91 0.53 10.73 4.15
N ILE A 92 1.50 11.54 4.56
CA ILE A 92 2.63 11.94 3.70
C ILE A 92 3.43 10.70 3.26
N LEU A 93 3.77 9.80 4.19
CA LEU A 93 4.48 8.57 3.87
C LEU A 93 3.68 7.67 2.93
N VAL A 94 2.37 7.54 3.15
CA VAL A 94 1.47 6.77 2.27
C VAL A 94 1.44 7.38 0.86
N ALA A 95 1.38 8.71 0.74
CA ALA A 95 1.41 9.39 -0.56
C ALA A 95 2.73 9.15 -1.30
N ILE A 96 3.88 9.29 -0.60
CA ILE A 96 5.21 9.00 -1.16
C ILE A 96 5.29 7.54 -1.62
N MET A 97 4.88 6.61 -0.76
CA MET A 97 4.90 5.18 -1.05
C MET A 97 4.00 4.83 -2.24
N ALA A 98 2.80 5.41 -2.34
CA ALA A 98 1.92 5.22 -3.49
C ALA A 98 2.55 5.71 -4.80
N ILE A 99 3.19 6.88 -4.79
CA ILE A 99 3.92 7.41 -5.96
C ILE A 99 5.05 6.46 -6.37
N ILE A 100 5.87 6.02 -5.41
CA ILE A 100 6.97 5.09 -5.68
C ILE A 100 6.44 3.78 -6.27
N THR A 101 5.36 3.23 -5.72
CA THR A 101 4.74 2.00 -6.24
C THR A 101 4.26 2.17 -7.67
N ILE A 102 3.56 3.27 -7.99
CA ILE A 102 3.10 3.55 -9.36
C ILE A 102 4.29 3.67 -10.33
N LEU A 103 5.35 4.38 -9.92
CA LEU A 103 6.57 4.51 -10.73
C LEU A 103 7.27 3.16 -10.93
N HIS A 104 7.35 2.34 -9.87
CA HIS A 104 7.92 1.01 -9.93
C HIS A 104 7.18 0.12 -10.93
N THR A 105 5.84 0.10 -10.89
CA THR A 105 5.01 -0.67 -11.81
C THR A 105 5.19 -0.25 -13.28
N TYR A 106 5.49 1.02 -13.56
CA TYR A 106 5.70 1.47 -14.94
C TYR A 106 7.10 1.11 -15.48
N ILE A 107 8.10 1.03 -14.61
CA ILE A 107 9.51 0.83 -15.00
C ILE A 107 9.92 -0.65 -14.95
N ALA A 108 9.36 -1.44 -14.04
CA ALA A 108 9.68 -2.86 -13.82
C ALA A 108 8.87 -3.78 -14.74
#